data_AF-A0A7J4I1Y0-F1
#
_entry.id   AF-A0A7J4I1Y0-F1
#
_cell.length_a   1.000
_cell.length_b   1.000
_cell.length_c   1.000
_cell.angle_alpha   90.00
_cell.angle_beta   90.00
_cell.angle_gamma   90.00
#
_symmetry.space_group_name_H-M   'P 1'
#
loop_
_entity.id
_entity.type
_entity.pdbx_description
1 polymer ?
#
loop_
_entity_poly.entity_id
_entity_poly.type
_entity_poly.pdbx_seq_one_letter_code
_entity_poly.pdbx_strand_id
1 'polypeptide(L)' 'MTTTTIQVSRETKAAIGTFGSKEDTYDQILKRMYDLAVKEQLREFLLSSENTITLAEARKRHAERWHK' A
#
# COMPACT_ATOMS: atom_id res chain seq x y z
N MET A 1 -1.28 -9.81 27.34
CA MET A 1 -0.52 -9.16 26.27
C MET A 1 0.88 -8.87 26.78
N THR A 2 1.90 -9.35 26.11
CA THR A 2 3.31 -9.09 26.45
C THR A 2 3.72 -7.77 25.81
N THR A 3 4.21 -6.82 26.60
CA THR A 3 4.66 -5.51 26.11
C THR A 3 6.12 -5.58 25.68
N THR A 4 6.45 -4.99 24.55
CA THR A 4 7.83 -4.84 24.07
C THR A 4 8.13 -3.36 23.83
N THR A 5 9.41 -2.99 23.84
CA THR A 5 9.84 -1.61 23.62
C THR A 5 10.42 -1.47 22.23
N ILE A 6 9.96 -0.45 21.50
CA ILE A 6 10.50 -0.07 20.18
C ILE A 6 11.15 1.31 20.31
N GLN A 7 12.37 1.45 19.80
CA GLN A 7 13.08 2.72 19.76
C GLN A 7 12.83 3.39 18.42
N VAL A 8 12.36 4.63 18.43
CA VAL A 8 12.11 5.45 17.25
C VAL A 8 12.56 6.89 17.52
N SER A 9 12.83 7.66 16.46
CA SER A 9 13.15 9.08 16.63
C SER A 9 11.95 9.85 17.20
N ARG A 10 12.21 11.03 17.78
CA ARG A 10 11.15 11.92 18.27
C ARG A 10 10.22 12.37 17.14
N GLU A 11 10.79 12.63 15.97
CA GLU A 11 10.06 13.02 14.77
C GLU A 11 9.13 11.91 14.30
N THR A 12 9.62 10.67 14.23
CA THR A 12 8.80 9.51 13.86
C THR A 12 7.69 9.29 14.88
N LYS A 13 7.97 9.41 16.18
CA LYS A 13 6.94 9.28 17.22
C LYS A 13 5.85 10.36 17.12
N ALA A 14 6.24 11.59 16.78
CA ALA A 14 5.31 12.69 16.54
C ALA A 14 4.45 12.42 15.30
N ALA A 15 5.06 11.97 14.20
CA ALA A 15 4.37 11.61 12.97
C ALA A 15 3.39 10.44 13.17
N ILE A 16 3.76 9.39 13.91
CA ILE A 16 2.81 8.31 14.23
C ILE A 16 1.62 8.86 15.04
N GLY A 17 1.88 9.80 15.96
CA GLY A 17 0.83 10.43 16.76
C GLY A 17 -0.20 11.20 15.95
N THR A 18 0.15 11.74 14.77
CA THR A 18 -0.81 12.48 13.92
C THR A 18 -1.84 11.58 13.23
N PHE A 19 -1.59 10.26 13.16
CA PHE A 19 -2.53 9.29 12.58
C PHE A 19 -3.61 8.80 13.56
N GLY A 20 -3.54 9.20 14.83
CA GLY A 20 -4.50 8.82 15.86
C GLY A 20 -5.36 9.99 16.36
N SER A 21 -6.43 9.64 17.06
CA SER A 21 -7.22 10.58 17.88
C SER A 21 -6.69 10.61 19.34
N LYS A 22 -7.18 11.54 20.17
CA LYS A 22 -6.75 11.65 21.58
C LYS A 22 -7.01 10.37 22.41
N GLU A 23 -7.93 9.54 21.97
CA GLU A 23 -8.30 8.29 22.65
C GLU A 23 -7.56 7.06 22.10
N ASP A 24 -6.86 7.21 20.98
CA ASP A 24 -6.10 6.12 20.37
C ASP A 24 -4.77 5.88 21.08
N THR A 25 -4.47 4.62 21.36
CA THR A 25 -3.14 4.18 21.79
C THR A 25 -2.20 4.02 20.60
N TYR A 26 -0.89 4.16 20.84
CA TYR A 26 0.12 3.91 19.80
C TYR A 26 0.03 2.49 19.20
N ASP A 27 -0.33 1.48 20.00
CA ASP A 27 -0.51 0.10 19.50
C ASP A 27 -1.66 0.01 18.48
N GLN A 28 -2.79 0.68 18.75
CA GLN A 28 -3.92 0.74 17.81
C GLN A 28 -3.56 1.47 16.52
N ILE A 29 -2.83 2.59 16.63
CA ILE A 29 -2.38 3.36 15.46
C ILE A 29 -1.45 2.49 14.60
N LEU A 30 -0.47 1.83 15.22
CA LEU A 30 0.50 0.99 14.52
C LEU A 30 -0.16 -0.20 13.82
N LYS A 31 -1.14 -0.86 14.46
CA LYS A 31 -1.90 -1.95 13.83
C LYS A 31 -2.68 -1.48 12.60
N ARG A 32 -3.35 -0.34 12.70
CA ARG A 32 -4.08 0.26 11.57
C ARG A 32 -3.15 0.65 10.42
N MET A 33 -1.99 1.24 10.74
CA MET A 33 -0.96 1.53 9.73
C MET A 33 -0.44 0.26 9.05
N TYR A 34 -0.21 -0.79 9.83
CA TYR A 34 0.20 -2.09 9.29
C TYR A 34 -0.85 -2.68 8.35
N ASP A 35 -2.12 -2.69 8.74
CA ASP A 35 -3.21 -3.21 7.90
C ASP A 35 -3.35 -2.45 6.58
N LEU A 36 -3.14 -1.12 6.60
CA LEU A 36 -3.12 -0.29 5.39
C LEU A 36 -1.91 -0.61 4.51
N ALA A 37 -0.73 -0.75 5.10
CA ALA A 37 0.49 -1.08 4.36
C ALA A 37 0.38 -2.46 3.69
N VAL A 38 -0.19 -3.46 4.37
CA VAL A 38 -0.42 -4.79 3.80
C VAL A 38 -1.39 -4.73 2.62
N LYS A 39 -2.48 -3.95 2.74
CA LYS A 39 -3.44 -3.76 1.64
C LYS A 39 -2.80 -3.10 0.43
N GLU A 40 -1.98 -2.07 0.65
CA GLU A 40 -1.29 -1.37 -0.44
C GLU A 40 -0.25 -2.26 -1.11
N GLN A 41 0.54 -3.00 -0.32
CA GLN A 41 1.49 -3.97 -0.86
C GLN A 41 0.78 -5.05 -1.70
N LEU A 42 -0.36 -5.56 -1.23
CA LEU A 42 -1.16 -6.53 -1.98
C LEU A 42 -1.73 -5.91 -3.27
N ARG A 43 -2.16 -4.64 -3.20
CA ARG A 43 -2.66 -3.88 -4.36
C ARG A 43 -1.57 -3.72 -5.41
N GLU A 44 -0.38 -3.29 -5.02
CA GLU A 44 0.77 -3.17 -5.94
C GLU A 44 1.13 -4.53 -6.56
N PHE A 45 1.16 -5.58 -5.74
CA PHE A 45 1.45 -6.93 -6.22
C PHE A 45 0.43 -7.42 -7.25
N LEU A 46 -0.88 -7.24 -6.99
CA LEU A 46 -1.95 -7.75 -7.86
C LEU A 46 -2.23 -6.85 -9.06
N LEU A 47 -2.03 -5.54 -8.94
CA LEU A 47 -2.41 -4.54 -9.95
C LEU A 47 -1.19 -3.82 -10.54
N SER A 48 0.00 -4.41 -10.43
CA SER A 48 1.20 -3.87 -11.07
C SER A 48 0.96 -3.68 -12.57
N SER A 49 1.23 -2.47 -13.05
CA SER A 49 1.11 -2.13 -14.46
C SER A 49 2.38 -2.48 -15.26
N GLU A 50 3.39 -3.07 -14.62
CA GLU A 50 4.74 -3.32 -15.18
C GLU A 50 4.73 -4.18 -16.45
N ASN A 51 3.71 -5.02 -16.64
CA ASN A 51 3.52 -5.84 -17.85
C ASN A 51 2.13 -5.65 -18.48
N THR A 52 1.57 -4.45 -18.38
CA THR A 52 0.27 -4.12 -18.99
C THR A 52 0.45 -3.32 -20.27
N ILE A 53 -0.49 -3.49 -21.20
CA ILE A 53 -0.61 -2.65 -22.40
C ILE A 53 -1.93 -1.90 -22.36
N THR A 54 -1.97 -0.74 -23.01
CA THR A 54 -3.22 0.02 -23.13
C THR A 54 -4.22 -0.71 -24.02
N LEU A 55 -5.51 -0.41 -23.86
CA LEU A 55 -6.55 -0.95 -24.74
C LEU A 55 -6.34 -0.55 -26.21
N ALA A 56 -5.79 0.63 -26.48
CA ALA A 56 -5.47 1.07 -27.83
C ALA A 56 -4.36 0.22 -28.44
N GLU A 57 -3.29 -0.04 -27.68
CA GLU A 57 -2.18 -0.89 -28.10
C GLU A 57 -2.63 -2.35 -28.31
N ALA A 58 -3.50 -2.86 -27.44
CA ALA A 58 -4.09 -4.19 -27.59
C ALA A 58 -4.92 -4.33 -28.89
N ARG A 59 -5.73 -3.32 -29.23
CA ARG A 59 -6.52 -3.30 -30.48
C ARG A 59 -5.62 -3.28 -31.71
N LYS A 60 -4.56 -2.47 -31.69
CA LYS A 60 -3.57 -2.39 -32.77
C LYS A 60 -2.91 -3.75 -33.01
N ARG A 61 -2.36 -4.36 -31.95
CA ARG A 61 -1.71 -5.68 -32.04
C ARG A 61 -2.66 -6.76 -32.53
N HIS A 62 -3.92 -6.75 -32.11
CA HIS A 62 -4.91 -7.71 -32.59
C HIS A 62 -5.15 -7.58 -34.11
N ALA A 63 -5.30 -6.35 -34.61
CA ALA A 63 -5.53 -6.08 -36.03
C ALA A 63 -4.31 -6.46 -36.90
N GLU A 64 -3.09 -6.22 -36.40
CA GLU A 64 -1.83 -6.62 -37.07
C GLU A 64 -1.64 -8.13 -37.06
N ARG A 65 -2.02 -8.81 -35.97
CA ARG A 65 -1.83 -10.24 -35.86
C ARG A 65 -2.82 -10.96 -36.78
N TRP A 66 -4.11 -10.68 -36.61
CA TRP A 66 -5.20 -11.32 -37.36
C TRP A 66 -5.68 -10.39 -38.47
N HIS A 67 -4.87 -10.28 -39.52
CA HIS A 67 -5.34 -9.76 -40.81
C HIS A 67 -6.48 -10.67 -41.31
N LYS A 68 -7.66 -10.10 -41.52
CA LYS A 68 -8.77 -10.75 -42.23
C LYS A 68 -8.44 -10.90 -43.70
#